data_AF-A0A7Y3MFU8-F1
#
_entry.id   AF-A0A7Y3MFU8-F1
#
_cell.length_a   1.000
_cell.length_b   1.000
_cell.length_c   1.000
_cell.angle_alpha   90.00
_cell.angle_beta   90.00
_cell.angle_gamma   90.00
#
_symmetry.space_group_name_H-M   'P 1'
#
loop_
_entity.id
_entity.type
_entity.pdbx_description
1 polymer ?
#
loop_
_entity_poly.entity_id
_entity_poly.type
_entity_poly.pdbx_seq_one_letter_code
_entity_poly.pdbx_strand_id
1 'polypeptide(L)' 'MVFNSFEFAVFLPLVFVLYWTVLRKRQNTLLLVASYIFYGWWDWRFLSLIVVSTFTDFLVAGAIARTEVEKRRRVL' A
#
# COMPACT_ATOMS: atom_id res chain seq x y z
N MET A 1 6.23 4.85 13.68
CA MET A 1 7.00 6.12 13.76
C MET A 1 6.02 7.24 14.03
N VAL A 2 6.39 8.21 14.87
CA VAL A 2 5.55 9.41 15.10
C VAL A 2 6.03 10.50 14.13
N PHE A 3 5.13 11.34 13.60
CA PHE A 3 5.49 12.35 12.60
C PHE A 3 6.56 13.36 13.07
N ASN A 4 6.62 13.66 14.37
CA ASN A 4 7.61 14.57 14.95
C ASN A 4 8.88 13.86 15.46
N SER A 5 9.15 12.63 15.01
CA SER A 5 10.29 11.83 15.47
C SER A 5 11.45 11.86 14.47
N PHE A 6 12.67 11.69 14.97
CA PHE A 6 13.87 11.66 14.14
C PHE A 6 13.84 10.51 13.13
N GLU A 7 13.26 9.37 13.50
CA GLU A 7 13.06 8.22 12.62
C GLU A 7 12.23 8.59 11.40
N PHE A 8 11.14 9.37 11.58
CA PHE A 8 10.34 9.83 10.45
C PHE A 8 11.11 10.81 9.55
N ALA A 9 11.88 11.71 10.15
CA ALA A 9 12.70 12.68 9.43
C ALA A 9 13.75 12.02 8.52
N VAL A 10 14.27 10.84 8.89
CA VAL A 10 15.17 10.04 8.05
C VAL A 10 14.40 9.15 7.06
N PHE A 11 13.31 8.53 7.53
CA PHE A 11 12.50 7.61 6.73
C PHE A 11 11.91 8.26 5.49
N LEU A 12 11.37 9.48 5.61
CA LEU A 12 10.68 10.16 4.52
C LEU A 12 11.61 10.49 3.34
N PRO A 13 12.76 11.17 3.51
CA PRO A 13 13.72 11.39 2.43
C PRO A 13 14.24 10.09 1.81
N LEU A 14 14.48 9.06 2.63
CA LEU A 14 14.95 7.76 2.15
C LEU A 14 13.92 7.13 1.19
N VAL A 15 12.66 7.01 1.61
CA VAL A 15 11.60 6.43 0.77
C VAL A 15 11.37 7.29 -0.47
N PHE A 16 11.44 8.61 -0.34
CA PHE A 16 11.29 9.53 -1.47
C PHE A 16 12.37 9.34 -2.53
N VAL A 17 13.64 9.29 -2.13
CA VAL A 17 14.76 9.04 -3.05
C VAL A 17 14.66 7.65 -3.66
N LEU A 18 14.32 6.62 -2.87
CA LEU A 18 14.15 5.27 -3.40
C LEU A 18 13.00 5.17 -4.40
N TYR A 19 11.88 5.87 -4.15
CA TYR A 19 10.75 5.92 -5.08
C TYR A 19 11.16 6.45 -6.46
N TRP A 20 12.05 7.45 -6.50
CA TRP A 20 12.51 8.05 -7.75
C TRP A 20 13.64 7.31 -8.44
N THR A 21 14.36 6.45 -7.72
CA THR A 21 15.48 5.67 -8.26
C THR A 21 15.11 4.23 -8.64
N VAL A 22 14.06 3.66 -8.04
CA VAL A 22 13.63 2.29 -8.35
C VAL A 22 12.96 2.21 -9.72
N LEU A 23 13.09 1.07 -10.42
CA LEU A 23 12.39 0.84 -11.68
C LEU A 23 10.89 1.08 -11.51
N ARG A 24 10.26 1.80 -12.45
CA ARG A 24 8.83 2.16 -12.44
C ARG A 24 7.89 1.01 -12.07
N LYS A 25 8.21 -0.23 -12.47
CA LYS A 25 7.41 -1.43 -12.16
C LYS A 25 7.38 -1.80 -10.67
N ARG A 26 8.36 -1.35 -9.87
CA ARG A 26 8.51 -1.71 -8.44
C ARG A 26 8.17 -0.57 -7.48
N GLN A 27 7.82 0.61 -8.01
CA GLN A 27 7.47 1.78 -7.19
C GLN A 27 6.30 1.49 -6.24
N ASN A 28 5.25 0.85 -6.72
CA ASN A 28 4.09 0.53 -5.88
C ASN A 28 4.43 -0.52 -4.80
N THR A 29 5.27 -1.50 -5.12
CA THR A 29 5.75 -2.48 -4.14
C THR A 29 6.59 -1.79 -3.07
N LEU A 30 7.46 -0.86 -3.47
CA LEU A 30 8.25 -0.07 -2.54
C LEU A 30 7.36 0.75 -1.60
N LEU A 31 6.35 1.45 -2.14
CA LEU A 31 5.41 2.22 -1.32
C LEU A 31 4.59 1.33 -0.38
N LEU A 32 4.18 0.15 -0.84
CA LEU A 32 3.46 -0.82 -0.01
C LEU A 32 4.32 -1.30 1.17
N VAL A 33 5.57 -1.68 0.91
CA VAL A 33 6.50 -2.11 1.96
C VAL A 33 6.82 -0.96 2.92
N ALA A 34 7.09 0.23 2.39
CA ALA A 34 7.32 1.43 3.19
C ALA A 34 6.12 1.75 4.10
N SER A 35 4.90 1.64 3.58
CA SER A 35 3.67 1.80 4.35
C SER A 35 3.63 0.81 5.52
N TYR A 36 3.84 -0.49 5.27
CA TYR A 36 3.84 -1.49 6.34
C TYR A 36 4.94 -1.28 7.38
N ILE A 37 6.13 -0.84 6.98
CA ILE A 37 7.21 -0.48 7.91
C ILE A 37 6.78 0.70 8.78
N PHE A 38 6.23 1.76 8.19
CA PHE A 38 5.80 2.96 8.91
C PHE A 38 4.73 2.64 9.97
N TYR A 39 3.69 1.87 9.59
CA TYR A 39 2.62 1.46 10.48
C TYR A 39 3.08 0.43 11.52
N GLY A 40 3.90 -0.55 11.13
CA GLY A 40 4.44 -1.57 12.03
C GLY A 40 5.35 -0.98 13.12
N TRP A 41 6.00 0.15 12.84
CA TRP A 41 6.83 0.86 13.80
C TRP A 41 6.02 1.60 14.88
N TRP A 42 4.74 1.89 14.63
CA TRP A 42 3.88 2.48 15.67
C TRP A 42 3.44 1.41 16.66
N ASP A 43 2.79 0.36 16.17
CA ASP A 43 2.38 -0.79 16.97
C ASP A 43 2.11 -1.99 16.04
N TRP A 44 2.96 -2.99 16.14
CA TRP A 44 2.93 -4.19 15.29
C TRP A 44 1.65 -5.02 15.46
N ARG A 45 0.90 -4.88 16.56
CA ARG A 45 -0.36 -5.61 16.79
C ARG A 45 -1.42 -5.23 15.75
N PHE A 46 -1.42 -3.98 15.31
CA PHE A 46 -2.35 -3.51 14.28
C PHE A 46 -1.86 -3.81 12.87
N LEU A 47 -0.61 -4.26 12.69
CA LEU A 47 -0.07 -4.57 11.36
C LEU A 47 -0.83 -5.73 10.72
N SER A 48 -1.18 -6.76 11.50
CA SER A 48 -1.98 -7.90 11.01
C SER A 48 -3.36 -7.43 10.52
N LEU A 49 -4.01 -6.52 11.26
CA LEU A 49 -5.28 -5.92 10.88
C LEU A 49 -5.18 -5.14 9.57
N ILE A 50 -4.14 -4.32 9.40
CA ILE A 50 -3.91 -3.55 8.16
C ILE A 50 -3.64 -4.49 6.99
N VAL A 51 -2.84 -5.54 7.17
CA VAL A 51 -2.56 -6.52 6.10
C VAL A 51 -3.85 -7.24 5.68
N VAL A 52 -4.64 -7.72 6.64
CA VAL A 52 -5.92 -8.40 6.36
C VAL A 52 -6.90 -7.46 5.67
N SER A 53 -7.04 -6.21 6.14
CA SER A 53 -7.89 -5.20 5.49
C SER A 53 -7.44 -4.95 4.05
N THR A 54 -6.15 -4.65 3.85
CA THR A 54 -5.60 -4.35 2.52
C THR A 54 -5.85 -5.50 1.55
N PHE A 55 -5.64 -6.74 2.00
CA PHE A 55 -5.88 -7.92 1.17
C PHE A 55 -7.36 -8.11 0.86
N THR A 56 -8.23 -7.93 1.85
CA THR A 56 -9.69 -8.02 1.69
C THR A 56 -10.18 -6.98 0.70
N ASP A 57 -9.77 -5.72 0.88
CA ASP A 57 -10.14 -4.60 0.00
C ASP A 57 -9.66 -4.86 -1.44
N PHE A 58 -8.44 -5.38 -1.61
CA PHE A 58 -7.90 -5.72 -2.92
C PHE A 58 -8.70 -6.82 -3.63
N LEU A 59 -9.07 -7.88 -2.91
CA LEU A 59 -9.88 -8.98 -3.45
C LEU A 59 -11.30 -8.52 -3.81
N VAL A 60 -11.95 -7.77 -2.92
CA VAL A 60 -13.31 -7.27 -3.12
C VAL A 60 -13.35 -6.28 -4.29
N ALA A 61 -12.42 -5.33 -4.36
CA ALA A 61 -12.32 -4.41 -5.49
C ALA A 61 -12.12 -5.16 -6.81
N GLY A 62 -11.29 -6.21 -6.82
CA GLY A 62 -11.10 -7.07 -7.99
C GLY A 62 -12.37 -7.82 -8.41
N ALA A 63 -13.15 -8.33 -7.45
CA ALA A 63 -14.42 -9.00 -7.71
C ALA A 63 -15.48 -8.04 -8.29
N ILE A 64 -15.57 -6.82 -7.73
CA ILE A 64 -16.46 -5.77 -8.23
C ILE A 64 -16.07 -5.37 -9.66
N ALA A 65 -14.78 -5.12 -9.91
CA ALA A 65 -14.30 -4.74 -11.24
C ALA A 65 -14.61 -5.79 -12.32
N ARG A 66 -14.48 -7.08 -12.00
CA ARG A 66 -14.85 -8.18 -12.91
C ARG A 66 -16.35 -8.20 -13.22
N THR A 67 -17.17 -7.93 -12.21
CA THR A 67 -18.64 -7.91 -12.34
C THR A 67 -19.11 -6.74 -13.19
N GLU A 68 -18.48 -5.57 -13.06
CA GLU A 68 -18.74 -4.38 -13.90
C GLU A 68 -18.37 -4.63 -15.37
N VAL A 69 -17.23 -5.28 -15.65
CA VAL A 69 -16.83 -5.63 -17.02
C VAL A 69 -17.83 -6.60 -17.66
N GLU A 70 -18.30 -7.61 -16.93
CA GLU A 70 -19.29 -8.58 -17.42
C GLU A 70 -20.65 -7.92 -17.67
N LYS A 71 -21.11 -7.04 -16.77
CA LYS A 71 -22.33 -6.24 -17.00
C LYS A 71 -22.20 -5.37 -18.25
N ARG A 72 -21.07 -4.68 -18.41
CA ARG A 72 -20.83 -3.81 -19.59
C ARG A 72 -20.79 -4.60 -20.89
N ARG A 73 -20.32 -5.85 -20.88
CA ARG A 73 -20.29 -6.75 -22.05
C ARG A 73 -21.67 -7.28 -22.44
N ARG A 74 -22.61 -7.43 -21.50
CA ARG A 74 -23.98 -7.92 -21.78
C ARG A 74 -24.95 -6.85 -22.28
N VAL A 75 -24.60 -5.57 -22.14
CA VAL A 75 -25.42 -4.43 -22.59
C VAL A 75 -25.11 -4.02 -24.04
N LEU A 76 -23.99 -4.48 -24.60
CA LEU A 76 -23.61 -4.34 -26.01
C LEU A 76 -24.07 -5.56 -26.82
#